data_AF-A0A7L0ACV3-F1
#
_entry.id   AF-A0A7L0ACV3-F1
#
_cell.length_a   1.000
_cell.length_b   1.000
_cell.length_c   1.000
_cell.angle_alpha   90.00
_cell.angle_beta   90.00
_cell.angle_gamma   90.00
#
_symmetry.space_group_name_H-M   'P 1'
#
loop_
_entity.id
_entity.type
_entity.pdbx_description
1 polymer ?
#
loop_
_entity_poly.entity_id
_entity_poly.type
_entity_poly.pdbx_seq_one_letter_code
_entity_poly.pdbx_strand_id
1 'polypeptide(L)'
;TTPQAKRRSWCRSSLKGTKRRKSLPPVHQDVTELSKSISLDLPEIDRLSMLLLSSFQFSAQKLEHVLKQTDGFSPEAFKANVHSVSEDLKRYMQKLKRDGTLKSCVEDPEGILQDLALDESVAQVKEYIARFAAECQSWDQLLLRYQESAEEMSRQLEERKRNGGEAEPLNYLQTSQAHVLSSKPNYQKILDDQGEVLSCMELVLDELQQAVKLLQAFSEDSRQYLRRLSEQLGKR
;
A
#
# COMPACT_ATOMS: atom_id res chain seq x y z
N THR A 1 3.28 -21.16 -47.66
CA THR A 1 2.67 -20.83 -46.35
C THR A 1 3.68 -21.13 -45.25
N THR A 2 3.91 -20.15 -44.40
CA THR A 2 5.03 -19.95 -43.46
C THR A 2 5.15 -20.98 -42.33
N PRO A 3 6.37 -21.31 -41.83
CA PRO A 3 6.52 -22.05 -40.58
C PRO A 3 6.39 -21.11 -39.37
N GLN A 4 5.50 -21.46 -38.43
CA GLN A 4 5.28 -20.75 -37.16
C GLN A 4 6.48 -20.89 -36.21
N ALA A 5 7.03 -19.74 -35.79
CA ALA A 5 8.04 -19.63 -34.75
C ALA A 5 7.45 -19.89 -33.36
N LYS A 6 7.91 -20.94 -32.67
CA LYS A 6 7.60 -21.19 -31.25
C LYS A 6 8.38 -20.22 -30.36
N ARG A 7 7.71 -19.20 -29.81
CA ARG A 7 8.24 -18.31 -28.76
C ARG A 7 8.57 -19.15 -27.51
N ARG A 8 9.85 -19.21 -27.14
CA ARG A 8 10.28 -19.70 -25.82
C ARG A 8 10.19 -18.53 -24.83
N SER A 9 9.15 -18.52 -24.00
CA SER A 9 9.04 -17.62 -22.86
C SER A 9 10.14 -17.94 -21.84
N TRP A 10 10.97 -16.96 -21.53
CA TRP A 10 11.95 -17.03 -20.45
C TRP A 10 11.23 -16.90 -19.10
N CYS A 11 10.67 -18.00 -18.61
CA CYS A 11 10.21 -18.06 -17.22
C CYS A 11 11.44 -18.22 -16.31
N ARG A 12 11.63 -17.23 -15.42
CA ARG A 12 12.60 -17.28 -14.31
C ARG A 12 12.27 -18.48 -13.43
N SER A 13 13.08 -19.54 -13.50
CA SER A 13 12.98 -20.67 -12.59
C SER A 13 13.40 -20.25 -11.19
N SER A 14 12.43 -20.31 -10.29
CA SER A 14 12.51 -20.08 -8.85
C SER A 14 13.65 -20.84 -8.15
N LEU A 15 14.32 -20.13 -7.24
CA LEU A 15 15.34 -20.58 -6.31
C LEU A 15 14.77 -21.56 -5.27
N LYS A 16 14.54 -22.81 -5.64
CA LYS A 16 14.36 -23.92 -4.67
C LYS A 16 14.79 -25.22 -5.34
N GLY A 17 16.08 -25.47 -5.30
CA GLY A 17 16.69 -26.69 -5.83
C GLY A 17 18.12 -26.79 -5.33
N THR A 18 18.42 -27.89 -4.66
CA THR A 18 19.66 -28.32 -4.02
C THR A 18 20.85 -28.45 -4.98
N LYS A 19 21.21 -27.38 -5.68
CA LYS A 19 22.48 -27.24 -6.41
C LYS A 19 23.39 -26.36 -5.57
N ARG A 20 24.40 -27.00 -4.97
CA ARG A 20 25.59 -26.31 -4.44
C ARG A 20 25.96 -25.20 -5.42
N ARG A 21 26.14 -23.98 -4.91
CA ARG A 21 26.73 -22.86 -5.65
C ARG A 21 27.89 -23.45 -6.44
N LYS A 22 27.86 -23.36 -7.77
CA LYS A 22 29.03 -23.70 -8.59
C LYS A 22 30.11 -22.71 -8.14
N SER A 23 30.97 -23.17 -7.24
CA SER A 23 32.17 -22.44 -6.89
C SER A 23 32.89 -22.16 -8.21
N LEU A 24 33.47 -20.97 -8.32
CA LEU A 24 34.40 -20.69 -9.39
C LEU A 24 35.40 -21.86 -9.48
N PRO A 25 35.78 -22.30 -10.69
CA PRO A 25 36.80 -23.33 -10.83
C PRO A 25 38.01 -22.95 -9.96
N PRO A 26 38.64 -23.92 -9.27
CA PRO A 26 39.78 -23.62 -8.40
C PRO A 26 40.76 -22.74 -9.15
N VAL A 27 41.08 -21.58 -8.58
CA VAL A 27 42.19 -20.75 -9.05
C VAL A 27 43.38 -21.68 -9.19
N HIS A 28 44.02 -21.68 -10.36
CA HIS A 28 45.13 -22.58 -10.72
C HIS A 28 45.94 -22.97 -9.48
N GLN A 29 45.93 -24.27 -9.12
CA GLN A 29 46.53 -24.75 -7.86
C GLN A 29 47.97 -24.26 -7.72
N ASP A 30 48.72 -24.29 -8.83
CA ASP A 30 50.09 -23.79 -8.98
C ASP A 30 50.27 -22.33 -8.50
N VAL A 31 49.28 -21.45 -8.72
CA VAL A 31 49.33 -20.03 -8.31
C VAL A 31 49.06 -19.89 -6.81
N THR A 32 48.24 -20.78 -6.25
CA THR A 32 47.91 -20.79 -4.82
C THR A 32 49.06 -21.38 -3.98
N GLU A 33 49.93 -22.19 -4.59
CA GLU A 33 51.14 -22.72 -3.94
C GLU A 33 52.18 -21.63 -3.70
N LEU A 34 52.26 -20.60 -4.55
CA LEU A 34 53.19 -19.47 -4.40
C LEU A 34 52.95 -18.68 -3.11
N SER A 35 51.70 -18.48 -2.70
CA SER A 35 51.40 -17.79 -1.44
C SER A 35 51.62 -18.69 -0.22
N LYS A 36 51.54 -20.01 -0.38
CA LYS A 36 51.73 -20.99 0.70
C LYS A 36 53.20 -21.30 0.98
N SER A 37 54.07 -21.16 -0.01
CA SER A 37 55.51 -21.39 0.12
C SER A 37 56.25 -20.25 0.82
N ILE A 38 55.58 -19.12 1.06
CA ILE A 38 56.13 -17.96 1.76
C ILE A 38 55.89 -18.13 3.26
N SER A 39 56.94 -17.94 4.06
CA SER A 39 56.84 -18.04 5.52
C SER A 39 55.87 -17.02 6.11
N LEU A 40 55.06 -17.47 7.07
CA LEU A 40 54.15 -16.62 7.85
C LEU A 40 54.88 -15.85 8.95
N ASP A 41 56.13 -16.21 9.26
CA ASP A 41 56.93 -15.57 10.32
C ASP A 41 57.50 -14.21 9.88
N LEU A 42 57.38 -13.87 8.60
CA LEU A 42 57.84 -12.60 8.02
C LEU A 42 56.78 -11.50 8.15
N PRO A 43 57.19 -10.23 8.29
CA PRO A 43 56.27 -9.09 8.20
C PRO A 43 55.47 -9.11 6.89
N GLU A 44 54.20 -8.66 6.92
CA GLU A 44 53.31 -8.71 5.75
C GLU A 44 53.86 -7.96 4.53
N ILE A 45 54.59 -6.86 4.75
CA ILE A 45 55.30 -6.10 3.70
C ILE A 45 56.39 -6.97 3.04
N ASP A 46 57.13 -7.72 3.84
CA ASP A 46 58.17 -8.63 3.36
C ASP A 46 57.56 -9.84 2.63
N ARG A 47 56.42 -10.34 3.13
CA ARG A 47 55.63 -11.40 2.48
C ARG A 47 55.10 -10.95 1.12
N LEU A 48 54.54 -9.75 1.02
CA LEU A 48 54.05 -9.18 -0.25
C LEU A 48 55.20 -8.98 -1.26
N SER A 49 56.36 -8.51 -0.79
CA SER A 49 57.54 -8.36 -1.64
C SER A 49 58.08 -9.70 -2.14
N MET A 50 58.11 -10.72 -1.27
CA MET A 50 58.50 -12.08 -1.64
C MET A 50 57.50 -12.69 -2.63
N LEU A 51 56.21 -12.46 -2.44
CA LEU A 51 55.14 -12.93 -3.33
C LEU A 51 55.28 -12.35 -4.73
N LEU A 52 55.56 -11.04 -4.87
CA LEU A 52 55.76 -10.41 -6.16
C LEU A 52 56.98 -10.97 -6.90
N LEU A 53 58.09 -11.20 -6.19
CA LEU A 53 59.30 -11.82 -6.76
C LEU A 53 59.05 -13.26 -7.20
N SER A 54 58.42 -14.08 -6.35
CA SER A 54 58.07 -15.46 -6.68
C SER A 54 57.06 -15.54 -7.83
N SER A 55 56.11 -14.62 -7.90
CA SER A 55 55.14 -14.53 -9.01
C SER A 55 55.81 -14.17 -10.34
N PHE A 56 56.81 -13.27 -10.31
CA PHE A 56 57.60 -12.95 -11.49
C PHE A 56 58.40 -14.17 -11.97
N GLN A 57 59.09 -14.87 -11.06
CA GLN A 57 59.86 -16.08 -11.39
C GLN A 57 58.97 -17.20 -11.94
N PHE A 58 57.82 -17.43 -11.33
CA PHE A 58 56.84 -18.41 -11.79
C PHE A 58 56.31 -18.07 -13.20
N SER A 59 56.00 -16.79 -13.44
CA SER A 59 55.55 -16.32 -14.75
C SER A 59 56.65 -16.45 -15.81
N ALA A 60 57.90 -16.16 -15.46
CA ALA A 60 59.05 -16.34 -16.35
C ALA A 60 59.28 -17.80 -16.71
N GLN A 61 59.15 -18.73 -15.76
CA GLN A 61 59.22 -20.17 -16.02
C GLN A 61 58.09 -20.65 -16.94
N LYS A 62 56.86 -20.18 -16.68
CA LYS A 62 55.70 -20.50 -17.53
C LYS A 62 55.87 -19.97 -18.95
N LEU A 63 56.42 -18.77 -19.10
CA LEU A 63 56.74 -18.18 -20.39
C LEU A 63 57.89 -18.94 -21.09
N GLU A 64 58.92 -19.39 -20.35
CA GLU A 64 60.00 -20.21 -20.90
C GLU A 64 59.47 -21.50 -21.54
N HIS A 65 58.50 -22.17 -20.89
CA HIS A 65 57.88 -23.38 -21.42
C HIS A 65 57.11 -23.16 -22.74
N VAL A 66 56.48 -21.99 -22.90
CA VAL A 66 55.77 -21.63 -24.13
C VAL A 66 56.76 -21.27 -25.23
N LEU A 67 57.79 -20.49 -24.92
CA LEU A 67 58.79 -20.01 -25.89
C LEU A 67 59.75 -21.10 -26.39
N LYS A 68 59.92 -22.19 -25.62
CA LYS A 68 60.64 -23.40 -26.09
C LYS A 68 60.03 -24.04 -27.35
N GLN A 69 58.78 -23.72 -27.68
CA GLN A 69 58.08 -24.26 -28.85
C GLN A 69 58.23 -23.39 -30.11
N THR A 70 58.87 -22.23 -30.00
CA THR A 70 59.06 -21.27 -31.10
C THR A 70 60.46 -21.36 -31.70
N ASP A 71 60.54 -21.31 -33.04
CA ASP A 71 61.81 -21.29 -33.77
C ASP A 71 62.59 -19.99 -33.49
N GLY A 72 63.89 -20.13 -33.17
CA GLY A 72 64.78 -19.00 -32.88
C GLY A 72 64.93 -18.63 -31.39
N PHE A 73 64.36 -19.41 -30.47
CA PHE A 73 64.52 -19.16 -29.03
C PHE A 73 65.89 -19.61 -28.50
N SER A 74 66.67 -18.66 -27.96
CA SER A 74 67.90 -18.94 -27.21
C SER A 74 67.63 -19.01 -25.70
N PRO A 75 67.64 -20.20 -25.07
CA PRO A 75 67.32 -20.35 -23.65
C PRO A 75 68.33 -19.66 -22.72
N GLU A 76 69.58 -19.55 -23.14
CA GLU A 76 70.65 -18.92 -22.36
C GLU A 76 70.47 -17.40 -22.26
N ALA A 77 70.16 -16.72 -23.37
CA ALA A 77 69.88 -15.30 -23.36
C ALA A 77 68.60 -14.97 -22.59
N PHE A 78 67.57 -15.83 -22.68
CA PHE A 78 66.34 -15.68 -21.90
C PHE A 78 66.62 -15.78 -20.40
N LYS A 79 67.38 -16.79 -19.95
CA LYS A 79 67.77 -16.93 -18.54
C LYS A 79 68.59 -15.75 -18.04
N ALA A 80 69.53 -15.24 -18.86
CA ALA A 80 70.31 -14.05 -18.53
C ALA A 80 69.41 -12.82 -18.36
N ASN A 81 68.44 -12.61 -19.27
CA ASN A 81 67.49 -11.52 -19.19
C ASN A 81 66.56 -11.62 -17.97
N VAL A 82 66.00 -12.81 -17.70
CA VAL A 82 65.15 -13.05 -16.53
C VAL A 82 65.93 -12.80 -15.24
N HIS A 83 67.20 -13.24 -15.17
CA HIS A 83 68.06 -12.96 -14.01
C HIS A 83 68.31 -11.46 -13.84
N SER A 84 68.63 -10.74 -14.92
CA SER A 84 68.82 -9.27 -14.88
C SER A 84 67.56 -8.55 -14.37
N VAL A 85 66.40 -8.86 -14.96
CA VAL A 85 65.12 -8.24 -14.58
C VAL A 85 64.70 -8.63 -13.17
N SER A 86 64.99 -9.86 -12.72
CA SER A 86 64.74 -10.29 -11.34
C SER A 86 65.56 -9.48 -10.34
N GLU A 87 66.83 -9.19 -10.64
CA GLU A 87 67.68 -8.36 -9.78
C GLU A 87 67.27 -6.88 -9.78
N ASP A 88 66.80 -6.36 -10.91
CA ASP A 88 66.23 -5.01 -10.97
C ASP A 88 64.91 -4.93 -10.19
N LEU A 89 64.03 -5.91 -10.33
CA LEU A 89 62.78 -6.01 -9.58
C LEU A 89 63.05 -6.07 -8.07
N LYS A 90 64.06 -6.84 -7.65
CA LYS A 90 64.50 -6.89 -6.25
C LYS A 90 64.95 -5.52 -5.74
N ARG A 91 65.70 -4.76 -6.55
CA ARG A 91 66.09 -3.38 -6.21
C ARG A 91 64.88 -2.43 -6.14
N TYR A 92 63.93 -2.55 -7.06
CA TYR A 92 62.69 -1.76 -7.02
C TYR A 92 61.83 -2.10 -5.79
N MET A 93 61.69 -3.37 -5.43
CA MET A 93 60.96 -3.78 -4.23
C MET A 93 61.60 -3.18 -2.97
N GLN A 94 62.93 -3.14 -2.87
CA GLN A 94 63.61 -2.47 -1.76
C GLN A 94 63.38 -0.95 -1.74
N LYS A 95 63.26 -0.31 -2.92
CA LYS A 95 62.86 1.09 -3.03
C LYS A 95 61.43 1.31 -2.56
N LEU A 96 60.48 0.47 -3.00
CA LEU A 96 59.07 0.53 -2.60
C LEU A 96 58.84 0.26 -1.11
N LYS A 97 59.71 -0.55 -0.48
CA LYS A 97 59.70 -0.71 0.98
C LYS A 97 60.10 0.58 1.69
N ARG A 98 61.11 1.30 1.18
CA ARG A 98 61.63 2.53 1.78
C ARG A 98 60.73 3.73 1.56
N ASP A 99 60.07 3.81 0.41
CA ASP A 99 59.16 4.92 0.08
C ASP A 99 57.76 4.79 0.72
N GLY A 100 57.48 3.66 1.39
CA GLY A 100 56.22 3.42 2.09
C GLY A 100 55.05 3.02 1.19
N THR A 101 55.24 2.93 -0.13
CA THR A 101 54.19 2.49 -1.08
C THR A 101 53.74 1.08 -0.76
N LEU A 102 54.68 0.19 -0.45
CA LEU A 102 54.40 -1.21 -0.12
C LEU A 102 53.70 -1.35 1.24
N LYS A 103 53.98 -0.41 2.15
CA LYS A 103 53.33 -0.32 3.47
C LYS A 103 51.87 0.14 3.34
N SER A 104 51.59 1.10 2.46
CA SER A 104 50.23 1.57 2.15
C SER A 104 49.31 0.51 1.52
N CYS A 105 49.86 -0.57 0.95
CA CYS A 105 49.06 -1.67 0.39
C CYS A 105 48.62 -2.69 1.45
N VAL A 106 49.32 -2.72 2.58
CA VAL A 106 49.14 -3.70 3.66
C VAL A 106 48.39 -3.06 4.82
N GLU A 107 48.70 -1.80 5.11
CA GLU A 107 47.95 -1.03 6.08
C GLU A 107 46.60 -0.63 5.50
N ASP A 108 45.55 -0.86 6.28
CA ASP A 108 44.27 -0.25 6.02
C ASP A 108 44.48 1.28 5.99
N PRO A 109 43.99 1.98 4.95
CA PRO A 109 44.19 3.41 4.87
C PRO A 109 43.62 4.05 6.13
N GLU A 110 44.42 4.84 6.85
CA GLU A 110 43.97 5.61 8.02
C GLU A 110 42.76 6.51 7.73
N GLY A 111 42.40 6.67 6.44
CA GLY A 111 41.13 7.23 5.96
C GLY A 111 39.85 6.53 6.45
N ILE A 112 39.91 5.32 7.01
CA ILE A 112 38.75 4.67 7.65
C ILE A 112 38.24 5.48 8.87
N LEU A 113 39.08 6.32 9.51
CA LEU A 113 38.66 7.17 10.62
C LEU A 113 37.85 8.41 10.20
N GLN A 114 38.07 8.94 8.99
CA GLN A 114 37.17 9.96 8.41
C GLN A 114 35.88 9.33 7.86
N ASP A 115 35.93 8.04 7.54
CA ASP A 115 34.80 7.25 7.06
C ASP A 115 33.81 6.89 8.17
N LEU A 116 34.22 6.86 9.45
CA LEU A 116 33.31 6.55 10.57
C LEU A 116 32.18 7.58 10.77
N ALA A 117 32.50 8.88 10.71
CA ALA A 117 31.50 9.94 10.78
C ALA A 117 30.62 9.99 9.52
N LEU A 118 31.21 9.68 8.36
CA LEU A 118 30.49 9.60 7.10
C LEU A 118 29.55 8.38 7.08
N ASP A 119 30.01 7.23 7.55
CA ASP A 119 29.25 5.97 7.64
C ASP A 119 28.12 6.08 8.66
N GLU A 120 28.35 6.75 9.80
CA GLU A 120 27.29 7.05 10.76
C GLU A 120 26.21 7.96 10.13
N SER A 121 26.62 9.00 9.40
CA SER A 121 25.68 9.85 8.67
C SER A 121 24.92 9.10 7.57
N VAL A 122 25.60 8.20 6.86
CA VAL A 122 25.01 7.36 5.81
C VAL A 122 24.04 6.34 6.42
N ALA A 123 24.36 5.79 7.59
CA ALA A 123 23.48 4.89 8.33
C ALA A 123 22.21 5.62 8.79
N GLN A 124 22.33 6.83 9.32
CA GLN A 124 21.19 7.67 9.70
C GLN A 124 20.32 8.02 8.48
N VAL A 125 20.92 8.41 7.36
CA VAL A 125 20.18 8.68 6.11
C VAL A 125 19.45 7.42 5.62
N LYS A 126 20.08 6.25 5.68
CA LYS A 126 19.43 4.98 5.34
C LYS A 126 18.24 4.68 6.25
N GLU A 127 18.35 4.95 7.54
CA GLU A 127 17.24 4.78 8.49
C GLU A 127 16.09 5.75 8.16
N TYR A 128 16.40 7.03 7.90
CA TYR A 128 15.38 8.00 7.51
C TYR A 128 14.70 7.62 6.20
N ILE A 129 15.45 7.17 5.19
CA ILE A 129 14.86 6.67 3.93
C ILE A 129 13.93 5.49 4.21
N ALA A 130 14.33 4.54 5.06
CA ALA A 130 13.48 3.41 5.41
C ALA A 130 12.21 3.84 6.16
N ARG A 131 12.33 4.78 7.10
CA ARG A 131 11.20 5.34 7.85
C ARG A 131 10.24 6.08 6.91
N PHE A 132 10.74 6.95 6.03
CA PHE A 132 9.92 7.66 5.06
C PHE A 132 9.27 6.71 4.05
N ALA A 133 9.96 5.67 3.60
CA ALA A 133 9.37 4.68 2.70
C ALA A 133 8.21 3.92 3.37
N ALA A 134 8.34 3.55 4.65
CA ALA A 134 7.26 2.92 5.41
C ALA A 134 6.08 3.88 5.63
N GLU A 135 6.37 5.16 5.88
CA GLU A 135 5.34 6.19 6.02
C GLU A 135 4.60 6.46 4.70
N CYS A 136 5.30 6.56 3.57
CA CYS A 136 4.65 6.67 2.26
C CYS A 136 3.71 5.47 2.01
N GLN A 137 4.14 4.24 2.32
CA GLN A 137 3.30 3.05 2.19
C GLN A 137 2.07 3.09 3.09
N SER A 138 2.18 3.62 4.31
CA SER A 138 1.02 3.73 5.21
C SER A 138 0.03 4.78 4.72
N TRP A 139 0.53 5.90 4.18
CA TRP A 139 -0.31 6.93 3.54
C TRP A 139 -1.01 6.41 2.29
N ASP A 140 -0.32 5.65 1.43
CA ASP A 140 -0.91 5.04 0.24
C ASP A 140 -2.04 4.06 0.61
N GLN A 141 -1.82 3.24 1.64
CA GLN A 141 -2.84 2.33 2.15
C GLN A 141 -4.04 3.07 2.75
N LEU A 142 -3.79 4.16 3.47
CA LEU A 142 -4.85 4.96 4.07
C LEU A 142 -5.71 5.60 2.97
N LEU A 143 -5.07 6.15 1.94
CA LEU A 143 -5.73 6.77 0.81
C LEU A 143 -6.61 5.76 0.07
N LEU A 144 -6.09 4.56 -0.21
CA LEU A 144 -6.87 3.48 -0.83
C LEU A 144 -8.10 3.12 0.00
N ARG A 145 -7.97 2.97 1.32
CA ARG A 145 -9.11 2.65 2.20
C ARG A 145 -10.20 3.72 2.17
N TYR A 146 -9.81 4.99 2.20
CA TYR A 146 -10.80 6.08 2.12
C TYR A 146 -11.49 6.13 0.76
N GLN A 147 -10.75 5.87 -0.32
CA GLN A 147 -11.32 5.81 -1.65
C GLN A 147 -12.31 4.64 -1.78
N GLU A 148 -11.92 3.43 -1.36
CA GLU A 148 -12.80 2.26 -1.34
C GLU A 148 -14.06 2.52 -0.49
N SER A 149 -13.90 3.07 0.71
CA SER A 149 -15.04 3.42 1.58
C SER A 149 -15.96 4.45 0.93
N ALA A 150 -15.42 5.46 0.25
CA ALA A 150 -16.20 6.45 -0.46
C ALA A 150 -16.96 5.85 -1.65
N GLU A 151 -16.32 4.95 -2.41
CA GLU A 151 -16.94 4.22 -3.51
C GLU A 151 -18.04 3.25 -3.01
N GLU A 152 -17.82 2.57 -1.90
CA GLU A 152 -18.80 1.71 -1.24
C GLU A 152 -20.01 2.51 -0.73
N MET A 153 -19.78 3.63 -0.04
CA MET A 153 -20.86 4.53 0.40
C MET A 153 -21.65 5.06 -0.81
N SER A 154 -20.97 5.36 -1.92
CA SER A 154 -21.62 5.78 -3.16
C SER A 154 -22.45 4.65 -3.78
N ARG A 155 -21.95 3.41 -3.81
CA ARG A 155 -22.74 2.24 -4.24
C ARG A 155 -23.96 2.03 -3.36
N GLN A 156 -23.81 2.07 -2.03
CA GLN A 156 -24.93 1.92 -1.10
C GLN A 156 -25.99 3.00 -1.32
N LEU A 157 -25.58 4.24 -1.59
CA LEU A 157 -26.49 5.33 -1.93
C LEU A 157 -27.25 5.05 -3.23
N GLU A 158 -26.57 4.62 -4.29
CA GLU A 158 -27.20 4.29 -5.57
C GLU A 158 -28.12 3.06 -5.49
N GLU A 159 -27.74 2.03 -4.72
CA GLU A 159 -28.61 0.88 -4.42
C GLU A 159 -29.87 1.32 -3.67
N ARG A 160 -29.74 2.23 -2.69
CA ARG A 160 -30.89 2.77 -1.95
C ARG A 160 -31.81 3.62 -2.82
N LYS A 161 -31.25 4.41 -3.75
CA LYS A 161 -32.04 5.14 -4.75
C LYS A 161 -32.77 4.17 -5.70
N ARG A 162 -32.08 3.13 -6.18
CA ARG A 162 -32.63 2.12 -7.09
C ARG A 162 -33.71 1.26 -6.45
N ASN A 163 -33.54 0.91 -5.17
CA ASN A 163 -34.54 0.19 -4.38
C ASN A 163 -35.74 1.08 -3.98
N GLY A 164 -35.85 2.28 -4.57
CA GLY A 164 -37.00 3.15 -4.42
C GLY A 164 -37.02 3.83 -3.06
N GLY A 165 -35.93 4.53 -2.71
CA GLY A 165 -35.89 5.53 -1.63
C GLY A 165 -36.73 5.14 -0.43
N GLU A 166 -36.50 3.94 0.12
CA GLU A 166 -37.21 3.52 1.31
C GLU A 166 -36.82 4.53 2.38
N ALA A 167 -37.81 5.37 2.72
CA ALA A 167 -37.69 6.38 3.75
C ALA A 167 -37.05 5.71 4.96
N GLU A 168 -35.94 6.30 5.38
CA GLU A 168 -35.15 5.99 6.58
C GLU A 168 -35.81 4.91 7.47
N PRO A 169 -35.21 3.70 7.60
CA PRO A 169 -35.76 2.68 8.47
C PRO A 169 -35.95 3.30 9.86
N LEU A 170 -37.03 2.88 10.53
CA LEU A 170 -37.55 3.26 11.84
C LEU A 170 -36.53 3.25 13.01
N ASN A 171 -35.36 3.86 12.86
CA ASN A 171 -34.35 4.05 13.90
C ASN A 171 -34.83 5.06 14.96
N TYR A 172 -35.92 5.79 14.70
CA TYR A 172 -36.63 6.57 15.71
C TYR A 172 -37.08 5.72 16.91
N LEU A 173 -37.23 4.39 16.74
CA LEU A 173 -37.63 3.46 17.81
C LEU A 173 -36.49 3.03 18.75
N GLN A 174 -35.23 3.39 18.48
CA GLN A 174 -34.11 3.21 19.41
C GLN A 174 -33.68 4.53 20.08
N THR A 175 -34.45 5.60 19.91
CA THR A 175 -34.22 6.84 20.64
C THR A 175 -34.69 6.71 22.08
N SER A 176 -34.12 7.49 22.99
CA SER A 176 -34.58 7.56 24.39
C SER A 176 -36.06 7.94 24.52
N GLN A 177 -36.66 8.49 23.47
CA GLN A 177 -38.06 8.92 23.38
C GLN A 177 -38.93 7.96 22.55
N ALA A 178 -38.44 6.78 22.20
CA ALA A 178 -39.19 5.80 21.41
C ALA A 178 -40.58 5.50 21.98
N HIS A 179 -40.72 5.45 23.31
CA HIS A 179 -42.01 5.27 23.97
C HIS A 179 -42.99 6.42 23.68
N VAL A 180 -42.53 7.67 23.69
CA VAL A 180 -43.35 8.86 23.39
C VAL A 180 -43.75 8.87 21.91
N LEU A 181 -42.84 8.49 21.01
CA LEU A 181 -43.13 8.44 19.58
C LEU A 181 -44.09 7.30 19.23
N SER A 182 -43.99 6.17 19.93
CA SER A 182 -44.89 5.01 19.77
C SER A 182 -46.31 5.26 20.30
N SER A 183 -46.49 6.21 21.22
CA SER A 183 -47.78 6.56 21.82
C SER A 183 -48.52 7.68 21.06
N LYS A 184 -48.12 8.00 19.82
CA LYS A 184 -48.78 9.03 19.01
C LYS A 184 -50.23 8.64 18.70
N PRO A 185 -51.23 9.45 19.11
CA PRO A 185 -52.63 9.17 18.80
C PRO A 185 -52.93 9.40 17.32
N ASN A 186 -53.95 8.71 16.82
CA ASN A 186 -54.40 8.86 15.44
C ASN A 186 -55.31 10.09 15.31
N TYR A 187 -54.70 11.24 15.00
CA TYR A 187 -55.44 12.50 14.81
C TYR A 187 -56.43 12.46 13.64
N GLN A 188 -56.15 11.66 12.60
CA GLN A 188 -57.07 11.54 11.46
C GLN A 188 -58.39 10.93 11.92
N LYS A 189 -58.32 9.83 12.68
CA LYS A 189 -59.51 9.20 13.25
C LYS A 189 -60.30 10.18 14.14
N ILE A 190 -59.62 11.00 14.94
CA ILE A 190 -60.29 12.00 15.79
C ILE A 190 -61.04 13.04 14.95
N LEU A 191 -60.46 13.47 13.82
CA LEU A 191 -61.12 14.40 12.90
C LEU A 191 -62.30 13.75 12.17
N ASP A 192 -62.15 12.49 11.77
CA ASP A 192 -63.22 11.72 11.13
C ASP A 192 -64.40 11.55 12.10
N ASP A 193 -64.13 11.17 13.36
CA ASP A 193 -65.12 11.06 14.43
C ASP A 193 -65.84 12.41 14.67
N GLN A 194 -65.14 13.55 14.55
CA GLN A 194 -65.76 14.89 14.64
C GLN A 194 -66.68 15.19 13.45
N GLY A 195 -66.35 14.73 12.25
CA GLY A 195 -67.19 14.85 11.07
C GLY A 195 -68.53 14.11 11.23
N GLU A 196 -68.50 12.92 11.83
CA GLU A 196 -69.72 12.16 12.16
C GLU A 196 -70.59 12.90 13.18
N VAL A 197 -70.00 13.48 14.22
CA VAL A 197 -70.72 14.27 15.22
C VAL A 197 -71.40 15.49 14.62
N LEU A 198 -70.73 16.22 13.72
CA LEU A 198 -71.30 17.37 13.03
C LEU A 198 -72.49 16.97 12.14
N SER A 199 -72.36 15.84 11.44
CA SER A 199 -73.45 15.29 10.62
C SER A 199 -74.67 14.92 11.46
N CYS A 200 -74.48 14.31 12.64
CA CYS A 200 -75.55 14.05 13.59
C CYS A 200 -76.22 15.34 14.10
N MET A 201 -75.42 16.38 14.37
CA MET A 201 -75.95 17.66 14.84
C MET A 201 -76.76 18.39 13.78
N GLU A 202 -76.36 18.32 12.51
CA GLU A 202 -77.12 18.85 11.37
C GLU A 202 -78.50 18.20 11.28
N LEU A 203 -78.58 16.86 11.35
CA LEU A 203 -79.85 16.13 11.32
C LEU A 203 -80.80 16.55 12.45
N VAL A 204 -80.28 16.70 13.67
CA VAL A 204 -81.09 17.15 14.83
C VAL A 204 -81.62 18.57 14.61
N LEU A 205 -80.81 19.47 14.05
CA LEU A 205 -81.24 20.83 13.75
C LEU A 205 -82.31 20.87 12.66
N ASP A 206 -82.20 20.03 11.64
CA ASP A 206 -83.21 19.90 10.58
C ASP A 206 -84.54 19.37 11.13
N GLU A 207 -84.51 18.34 11.98
CA GLU A 207 -85.71 17.81 12.64
C GLU A 207 -86.39 18.87 13.52
N LEU A 208 -85.60 19.61 14.31
CA LEU A 208 -86.11 20.72 15.13
C LEU A 208 -86.72 21.82 14.27
N GLN A 209 -86.07 22.18 13.16
CA GLN A 209 -86.61 23.18 12.23
C GLN A 209 -87.94 22.72 11.63
N GLN A 210 -88.05 21.45 11.25
CA GLN A 210 -89.29 20.87 10.72
C GLN A 210 -90.41 20.87 11.77
N ALA A 211 -90.11 20.49 13.01
CA ALA A 211 -91.07 20.52 14.11
C ALA A 211 -91.58 21.95 14.38
N VAL A 212 -90.71 22.96 14.35
CA VAL A 212 -91.11 24.37 14.49
C VAL A 212 -92.02 24.83 13.35
N LYS A 213 -91.70 24.48 12.10
CA LYS A 213 -92.55 24.80 10.94
C LYS A 213 -93.95 24.18 11.07
N LEU A 214 -94.05 22.93 11.54
CA LEU A 214 -95.33 22.26 11.78
C LEU A 214 -96.14 22.96 12.88
N LEU A 215 -95.50 23.31 14.01
CA LEU A 215 -96.15 24.04 15.09
C LEU A 215 -96.62 25.42 14.62
N GLN A 216 -95.83 26.11 13.81
CA GLN A 216 -96.21 27.40 13.24
C GLN A 216 -97.43 27.27 12.33
N ALA A 217 -97.42 26.32 11.39
CA ALA A 217 -98.57 26.05 10.51
C ALA A 217 -99.83 25.72 11.32
N PHE A 218 -99.73 24.83 12.32
CA PHE A 218 -100.82 24.53 13.22
C PHE A 218 -101.35 25.76 13.98
N SER A 219 -100.44 26.63 14.43
CA SER A 219 -100.81 27.88 15.11
C SER A 219 -101.53 28.86 14.17
N GLU A 220 -101.12 28.93 12.90
CA GLU A 220 -101.73 29.78 11.88
C GLU A 220 -103.12 29.26 11.51
N ASP A 221 -103.26 27.94 11.29
CA ASP A 221 -104.54 27.29 11.05
C ASP A 221 -105.51 27.48 12.22
N SER A 222 -105.03 27.30 13.44
CA SER A 222 -105.82 27.53 14.66
C SER A 222 -106.29 28.99 14.76
N ARG A 223 -105.41 29.97 14.49
CA ARG A 223 -105.78 31.39 14.46
C ARG A 223 -106.80 31.70 13.36
N GLN A 224 -106.61 31.15 12.15
CA GLN A 224 -107.55 31.34 11.05
C GLN A 224 -108.92 30.74 11.36
N TYR A 225 -108.97 29.53 11.92
CA TYR A 225 -110.19 28.87 12.35
C TYR A 225 -110.93 29.68 13.40
N LEU A 226 -110.25 30.11 14.47
CA LEU A 226 -110.84 30.94 15.53
C LEU A 226 -111.33 32.28 15.01
N ARG A 227 -110.60 32.93 14.09
CA ARG A 227 -111.05 34.18 13.45
C ARG A 227 -112.34 33.96 12.66
N ARG A 228 -112.43 32.91 11.84
CA ARG A 228 -113.66 32.57 11.11
C ARG A 228 -114.83 32.30 12.05
N LEU A 229 -114.60 31.57 13.14
CA LEU A 229 -115.64 31.28 14.13
C LEU A 229 -116.14 32.57 14.81
N SER A 230 -115.22 33.47 15.18
CA SER A 230 -115.55 34.77 15.76
C SER A 230 -116.36 35.64 14.80
N GLU A 231 -116.00 35.69 13.52
CA GLU A 231 -116.76 36.39 12.48
C GLU A 231 -118.17 35.82 12.27
N GLN A 232 -118.35 34.50 12.42
CA GLN A 232 -119.67 33.86 12.34
C GLN A 232 -120.54 34.18 13.57
N LEU A 233 -119.94 34.25 14.75
CA LEU A 233 -120.64 34.56 16.00
C LEU A 233 -121.00 36.05 16.10
N GLY A 234 -120.17 36.96 15.60
CA GLY A 234 -120.42 38.41 15.64
C GLY A 234 -121.43 38.93 14.59
N LYS A 235 -121.90 38.07 13.68
CA LYS A 235 -122.94 38.38 12.67
C LYS A 235 -124.35 37.98 13.11
N ARG A 236 -124.51 37.46 14.33
CA ARG A 236 -125.80 37.25 15.01
C ARG A 236 -126.09 38.43 15.92
#